data_AF-A0A6G0WSA0-F1
#
_entry.id   AF-A0A6G0WSA0-F1
#
_cell.length_a   1.000
_cell.length_b   1.000
_cell.length_c   1.000
_cell.angle_alpha   90.00
_cell.angle_beta   90.00
_cell.angle_gamma   90.00
#
_symmetry.space_group_name_H-M   'P 1'
#
loop_
_entity.id
_entity.type
_entity.pdbx_description
1 polymer ?
#
loop_
_entity_poly.entity_id
_entity_poly.type
_entity_poly.pdbx_seq_one_letter_code
_entity_poly.pdbx_strand_id
1 'polypeptide(L)'
;MFLHLDSSPFFANVRDGGISTYDIFERTRTYAPSIGTATFKQYWSVRQNHRSSGTVTVGNHFNAWSKLGLSLGSTFDYQIVATEGYFSSGYAQITVSAGNSTRN
;
A
#
# COMPACT_ATOMS: atom_id res chain seq x y z
N MET A 1 -10.88 4.31 -7.01
CA MET A 1 -9.94 5.07 -7.87
C MET A 1 -8.73 4.19 -8.15
N PHE A 2 -8.85 3.22 -9.06
CA PHE A 2 -7.69 2.52 -9.62
C PHE A 2 -7.15 3.36 -10.76
N LEU A 3 -5.96 3.89 -10.60
CA LEU A 3 -5.20 4.37 -11.74
C LEU A 3 -4.23 3.27 -12.13
N HIS A 4 -4.25 2.96 -13.42
CA HIS A 4 -3.21 2.25 -14.15
C HIS A 4 -1.82 2.57 -13.55
N LEU A 5 -1.22 1.55 -12.90
CA LEU A 5 0.12 1.59 -12.30
C LEU A 5 1.22 1.35 -13.33
N ASP A 6 0.85 0.94 -14.54
CA ASP A 6 1.72 0.68 -15.69
C ASP A 6 2.61 1.88 -16.07
N SER A 7 2.18 3.10 -15.77
CA SER A 7 2.93 4.33 -16.05
C SER A 7 3.70 4.89 -14.85
N SER A 8 3.65 4.23 -13.68
CA SER A 8 4.36 4.69 -12.48
C SER A 8 5.79 4.13 -12.48
N PRO A 9 6.82 4.93 -12.16
CA PRO A 9 8.18 4.42 -12.15
C PRO A 9 8.32 3.31 -11.11
N PHE A 10 8.89 2.18 -11.53
CA PHE A 10 9.31 1.11 -10.65
C PHE A 10 10.58 1.55 -9.91
N PHE A 11 10.56 1.49 -8.57
CA PHE A 11 11.71 1.91 -7.76
C PHE A 11 12.56 0.74 -7.31
N ALA A 12 11.95 -0.23 -6.63
CA ALA A 12 12.64 -1.37 -6.03
C ALA A 12 11.62 -2.43 -5.58
N ASN A 13 12.11 -3.46 -4.89
CA ASN A 13 11.28 -4.44 -4.21
C ASN A 13 11.41 -4.37 -2.68
N VAL A 14 10.41 -4.90 -1.98
CA VAL A 14 10.44 -5.17 -0.54
C VAL A 14 10.00 -6.61 -0.29
N ARG A 15 10.65 -7.27 0.69
CA ARG A 15 10.25 -8.59 1.18
C ARG A 15 9.47 -8.47 2.48
N ASP A 16 8.35 -9.18 2.57
CA ASP A 16 7.53 -9.28 3.78
C ASP A 16 7.20 -10.74 4.12
N GLY A 17 7.30 -11.08 5.41
CA GLY A 17 7.11 -12.44 5.91
C GLY A 17 8.07 -13.48 5.33
N GLY A 18 9.25 -13.06 4.83
CA GLY A 18 10.29 -13.91 4.25
C GLY A 18 9.98 -14.53 2.88
N ILE A 19 8.71 -14.55 2.47
CA ILE A 19 8.21 -15.30 1.29
C ILE A 19 7.63 -14.36 0.23
N SER A 20 7.07 -13.22 0.62
CA SER A 20 6.37 -12.33 -0.31
C SER A 20 7.27 -11.21 -0.81
N THR A 21 7.42 -11.10 -2.12
CA THR A 21 8.07 -9.94 -2.78
C THR A 21 6.99 -8.98 -3.29
N TYR A 22 7.21 -7.68 -3.07
CA TYR A 22 6.36 -6.61 -3.57
C TYR A 22 7.18 -5.60 -4.35
N ASP A 23 6.64 -5.15 -5.48
CA ASP A 23 7.20 -4.07 -6.29
C ASP A 23 6.73 -2.72 -5.74
N ILE A 24 7.64 -1.74 -5.70
CA ILE A 24 7.38 -0.39 -5.16
C ILE A 24 7.17 0.62 -6.28
N PHE A 25 6.08 1.37 -6.17
CA PHE A 25 5.72 2.45 -7.11
C PHE A 25 5.36 3.73 -6.36
N GLU A 26 5.57 4.87 -7.01
CA GLU A 26 5.11 6.19 -6.56
C GLU A 26 4.26 6.83 -7.65
N ARG A 27 3.21 7.55 -7.22
CA ARG A 27 2.46 8.44 -8.10
C ARG A 27 2.11 9.75 -7.43
N THR A 28 2.20 10.85 -8.16
CA THR A 28 1.61 12.14 -7.76
C THR A 28 0.20 12.26 -8.30
N ARG A 29 -0.76 12.54 -7.44
CA ARG A 29 -2.11 12.97 -7.78
C ARG A 29 -2.15 14.49 -7.69
N THR A 30 -2.35 15.17 -8.81
CA THR A 30 -2.40 16.64 -8.86
C THR A 30 -3.85 17.11 -8.87
N TYR A 31 -4.21 18.06 -8.00
CA TYR A 31 -5.57 18.61 -7.84
C TYR A 31 -6.66 17.53 -7.76
N ALA A 32 -6.38 16.45 -7.05
CA ALA A 32 -7.30 15.32 -6.95
C ALA A 32 -8.14 15.40 -5.67
N PRO A 33 -9.35 14.78 -5.68
CA PRO A 33 -10.10 14.54 -4.45
C PRO A 33 -9.26 13.75 -3.42
N SER A 34 -9.33 14.21 -2.18
CA SER A 34 -8.73 13.68 -0.95
C SER A 34 -9.66 14.02 0.23
N ILE A 35 -9.16 14.21 1.46
CA ILE A 35 -9.85 14.92 2.55
C ILE A 35 -10.03 16.43 2.26
N GLY A 36 -10.27 16.79 0.99
CA GLY A 36 -10.20 18.11 0.36
C GLY A 36 -9.72 17.98 -1.11
N THR A 37 -9.39 19.09 -1.78
CA THR A 37 -8.68 19.06 -3.08
C THR A 37 -7.21 19.37 -2.84
N ALA A 38 -6.32 18.45 -3.19
CA ALA A 38 -4.89 18.61 -2.94
C ALA A 38 -4.04 17.96 -4.04
N THR A 39 -2.76 18.31 -4.03
CA THR A 39 -1.72 17.56 -4.74
C THR A 39 -0.96 16.70 -3.73
N PHE A 40 -0.98 15.38 -3.90
CA PHE A 40 -0.39 14.45 -2.93
C PHE A 40 0.28 13.26 -3.62
N LYS A 41 1.27 12.69 -2.93
CA LYS A 41 1.95 11.46 -3.36
C LYS A 41 1.20 10.23 -2.86
N GLN A 42 1.20 9.18 -3.65
CA GLN A 42 0.68 7.86 -3.32
C GLN A 42 1.84 6.87 -3.45
N TYR A 43 2.06 6.07 -2.42
CA TYR A 43 3.08 5.03 -2.39
C TYR A 43 2.40 3.67 -2.42
N TRP A 44 2.94 2.77 -3.23
CA TRP A 44 2.37 1.45 -3.45
C TRP A 44 3.44 0.39 -3.23
N SER A 45 3.05 -0.69 -2.55
CA SER A 45 3.74 -1.97 -2.61
C SER A 45 2.77 -2.98 -3.19
N VAL A 46 3.02 -3.47 -4.40
CA VAL A 46 2.15 -4.43 -5.10
C VAL A 46 2.80 -5.80 -5.06
N ARG A 47 2.12 -6.80 -4.51
CA ARG A 47 2.67 -8.15 -4.40
C ARG A 47 2.79 -8.78 -5.79
N GLN A 48 3.95 -9.33 -6.12
CA GLN A 48 4.19 -9.97 -7.43
C GLN A 48 3.29 -11.19 -7.65
N ASN A 49 3.01 -11.94 -6.60
CA ASN A 49 2.11 -13.08 -6.63
C ASN A 49 0.83 -12.75 -5.86
N HIS A 50 -0.34 -13.07 -6.39
CA HIS A 50 -1.60 -12.83 -5.69
C HIS A 50 -1.72 -13.70 -4.43
N ARG A 51 -2.42 -13.19 -3.41
CA ARG A 51 -2.86 -13.93 -2.22
C ARG A 51 -4.13 -13.29 -1.66
N SER A 52 -4.93 -14.07 -0.94
CA SER A 52 -6.18 -13.63 -0.30
C SER A 52 -6.15 -13.69 1.24
N SER A 53 -5.05 -14.15 1.84
CA SER A 53 -4.92 -14.28 3.30
C SER A 53 -3.47 -14.12 3.79
N GLY A 54 -3.31 -14.01 5.11
CA GLY A 54 -2.04 -13.96 5.82
C GLY A 54 -1.68 -12.58 6.36
N THR A 55 -0.51 -12.49 7.00
CA THR A 55 -0.03 -11.26 7.64
C THR A 55 0.61 -10.30 6.63
N VAL A 56 0.46 -9.00 6.84
CA VAL A 56 1.28 -7.95 6.21
C VAL A 56 2.04 -7.23 7.31
N THR A 57 3.37 -7.29 7.31
CA THR A 57 4.18 -6.52 8.28
C THR A 57 4.39 -5.12 7.72
N VAL A 58 3.46 -4.21 7.98
CA VAL A 58 3.44 -2.88 7.36
C VAL A 58 4.72 -2.08 7.60
N GLY A 59 5.39 -2.29 8.75
CA GLY A 59 6.68 -1.68 9.06
C GLY A 59 7.78 -1.99 8.02
N ASN A 60 7.78 -3.18 7.41
CA ASN A 60 8.73 -3.52 6.35
C ASN A 60 8.56 -2.61 5.13
N HIS A 61 7.31 -2.31 4.76
CA HIS A 61 6.97 -1.45 3.63
C HIS A 61 7.34 0.00 3.92
N PHE A 62 6.98 0.53 5.09
CA PHE A 62 7.32 1.90 5.48
C PHE A 62 8.83 2.13 5.54
N ASN A 63 9.59 1.17 6.08
CA ASN A 63 11.05 1.23 6.09
C ASN A 63 11.65 1.19 4.68
N ALA A 64 11.11 0.36 3.78
CA ALA A 64 11.56 0.31 2.40
C ALA A 64 11.27 1.63 1.65
N TRP A 65 10.07 2.19 1.82
CA TRP A 65 9.70 3.49 1.26
C TRP A 65 10.61 4.60 1.75
N SER A 66 10.88 4.69 3.04
CA SER A 66 11.78 5.69 3.62
C SER A 66 13.20 5.61 3.02
N LYS A 67 13.75 4.41 2.82
CA LYS A 67 15.06 4.21 2.17
C LYS A 67 15.11 4.68 0.72
N LEU A 68 13.96 4.75 0.05
CA LEU A 68 13.82 5.25 -1.32
C LEU A 68 13.46 6.74 -1.37
N GLY A 69 13.44 7.45 -0.23
CA GLY A 69 13.04 8.85 -0.16
C GLY A 69 11.52 9.08 -0.24
N LEU A 70 10.72 8.01 -0.13
CA LEU A 70 9.26 8.06 -0.13
C LEU A 70 8.78 8.29 1.31
N SER A 71 8.95 9.52 1.80
CA SER A 71 8.65 9.88 3.18
C SER A 71 7.15 9.97 3.44
N LEU A 72 6.69 9.23 4.45
CA LEU A 72 5.35 9.39 5.00
C LEU A 72 5.26 10.69 5.82
N GLY A 73 4.05 11.20 5.97
CA GLY A 73 3.78 12.33 6.86
C GLY A 73 4.04 11.99 8.34
N SER A 74 4.05 13.00 9.19
CA SER A 74 4.21 12.85 10.65
C SER A 74 2.93 12.41 11.36
N THR A 75 1.79 12.47 10.68
CA THR A 75 0.48 12.08 11.19
C THR A 75 -0.08 10.95 10.34
N PHE A 76 -0.65 9.97 11.02
CA PHE A 76 -1.37 8.86 10.41
C PHE A 76 -2.85 9.00 10.75
N ASP A 77 -3.69 8.86 9.74
CA ASP A 77 -5.15 8.85 9.89
C ASP A 77 -5.62 7.39 9.97
N TYR A 78 -6.50 6.95 9.08
CA TYR A 78 -6.95 5.56 9.02
C TYR A 78 -5.96 4.60 8.39
N GLN A 79 -5.90 3.38 8.94
CA GLN A 79 -5.24 2.21 8.34
C GLN A 79 -6.25 1.06 8.25
N ILE A 80 -6.55 0.60 7.03
CA ILE A 80 -7.62 -0.36 6.76
C ILE A 80 -7.18 -1.47 5.81
N VAL A 81 -7.84 -2.62 5.86
CA VAL A 81 -7.85 -3.61 4.78
C VAL A 81 -9.10 -3.33 3.94
N ALA A 82 -8.90 -2.89 2.69
CA ALA A 82 -9.98 -2.49 1.80
C ALA A 82 -10.20 -3.51 0.67
N THR A 83 -11.45 -3.65 0.24
CA THR A 83 -11.83 -4.30 -1.02
C THR A 83 -12.30 -3.22 -1.99
N GLU A 84 -11.78 -3.22 -3.21
CA GLU A 84 -12.15 -2.26 -4.25
C GLU A 84 -12.65 -3.00 -5.51
N GLY A 85 -13.72 -2.48 -6.11
CA GLY A 85 -14.25 -2.94 -7.40
C GLY A 85 -14.41 -1.77 -8.36
N TYR A 86 -14.19 -2.00 -9.65
CA TYR A 86 -14.30 -1.00 -10.71
C TYR A 86 -15.03 -1.58 -11.92
N PHE A 87 -16.19 -1.00 -12.27
CA PHE A 87 -17.08 -1.50 -13.33
C PHE A 87 -17.28 -3.02 -13.29
N SER A 88 -17.41 -3.58 -12.08
CA SER A 88 -17.49 -5.01 -11.85
C SER A 88 -18.47 -5.34 -10.73
N SER A 89 -18.77 -6.64 -10.56
CA SER A 89 -19.55 -7.18 -9.44
C SER A 89 -18.74 -8.26 -8.72
N GLY A 90 -18.98 -8.45 -7.43
CA GLY A 90 -18.28 -9.43 -6.61
C GLY A 90 -18.72 -9.39 -5.14
N TYR A 91 -18.24 -10.36 -4.36
CA TYR A 91 -18.48 -10.48 -2.93
C TYR A 91 -17.15 -10.75 -2.21
N ALA A 92 -16.92 -10.09 -1.07
CA ALA A 92 -15.77 -10.31 -0.21
C ALA A 92 -16.20 -10.27 1.26
N GLN A 93 -15.74 -11.25 2.03
CA GLN A 93 -15.86 -11.26 3.49
C GLN A 93 -14.46 -11.35 4.08
N ILE A 94 -14.02 -10.28 4.73
CA ILE A 94 -12.65 -10.13 5.23
C ILE A 94 -12.69 -10.01 6.75
N THR A 95 -11.88 -10.83 7.43
CA THR A 95 -11.62 -10.71 8.88
C THR A 95 -10.23 -10.16 9.09
N VAL A 96 -10.12 -9.12 9.92
CA VAL A 96 -8.85 -8.44 10.20
C VAL A 96 -8.51 -8.59 11.67
N SER A 97 -7.25 -8.87 11.97
CA SER A 97 -6.70 -8.85 13.33
C SER A 97 -5.30 -8.26 13.30
N ALA A 98 -4.88 -7.64 14.41
CA ALA A 98 -3.51 -7.21 14.60
C ALA A 98 -2.70 -8.34 15.25
N GLY A 99 -1.58 -8.72 14.65
CA GLY A 99 -0.60 -9.61 15.28
C GLY A 99 0.16 -8.89 16.39
N ASN A 100 0.55 -9.61 17.44
CA ASN A 100 1.25 -9.00 18.58
C ASN A 100 2.62 -8.45 18.12
N SER A 101 2.81 -7.14 18.20
CA SER A 101 4.10 -6.50 17.94
C SER A 101 4.92 -6.57 19.23
N THR A 102 5.94 -7.44 19.27
CA THR A 102 6.99 -7.32 20.29
C THR A 102 7.80 -6.07 19.96
N ARG A 103 7.58 -4.99 20.73
CA ARG A 103 8.50 -3.85 20.76
C ARG A 103 9.81 -4.35 21.38
N ASN A 104 10.91 -4.22 20.65
CA ASN A 104 12.26 -4.32 21.22
C ASN A 104 12.65 -2.93 21.72
#